data_AF-A0A561SWB1-F1
#
_entry.id   AF-A0A561SWB1-F1
#
_cell.length_a   1.000
_cell.length_b   1.000
_cell.length_c   1.000
_cell.angle_alpha   90.00
_cell.angle_beta   90.00
_cell.angle_gamma   90.00
#
_symmetry.space_group_name_H-M   'P 1'
#
loop_
_entity.id
_entity.type
_entity.pdbx_description
1 polymer ?
#
loop_
_entity_poly.entity_id
_entity_poly.type
_entity_poly.pdbx_seq_one_letter_code
_entity_poly.pdbx_strand_id
1 'polypeptide(L)'
;MTTLDARELYRRASAEFTARVHRVGDRWTAPTPCAGWDVRALVRHLVEEERWAPPLLDGATIAEVGDRFAGDLLGADPVAAVDDAAPRAVSAVESGEALTRTVHLSFGDVPGQEYVMQLAADHLVHAWDLGQALGDDSALDADAVATVREWFASIEPLYRRVGVIGPRAALPDAAGPQDELLAMFGRSPALAAVQRFNAAFGAKDVDAIMAAMTPDCVFEDTTAPDGTRHVGAAAVRSAWTSLFTGAPDARFTVEEIVPAGDRVVSGGATSGATGTSGAWTCSRCGTDGSRRSCPT
;
A
#
# COMPACT_ATOMS: atom_id res chain seq x y z
N MET A 1 -2.04 1.48 25.48
CA MET A 1 -2.10 0.46 24.43
C MET A 1 -2.23 -0.88 25.10
N THR A 2 -3.18 -1.69 24.63
CA THR A 2 -3.46 -3.02 25.14
C THR A 2 -2.97 -4.03 24.12
N THR A 3 -2.13 -4.99 24.53
CA THR A 3 -1.73 -6.10 23.65
C THR A 3 -2.95 -6.96 23.33
N LEU A 4 -3.24 -7.14 22.04
CA LEU A 4 -4.35 -7.97 21.59
C LEU A 4 -3.92 -9.43 21.52
N ASP A 5 -4.82 -10.36 21.83
CA ASP A 5 -4.59 -11.76 21.48
C ASP A 5 -4.76 -11.98 19.96
N ALA A 6 -4.30 -13.13 19.46
CA ALA A 6 -4.30 -13.42 18.03
C ALA A 6 -5.69 -13.39 17.38
N ARG A 7 -6.73 -13.83 18.10
CA ARG A 7 -8.10 -13.87 17.58
C ARG A 7 -8.68 -12.49 17.48
N GLU A 8 -8.56 -11.72 18.55
CA GLU A 8 -9.02 -10.35 18.60
C GLU A 8 -8.31 -9.48 17.55
N LEU A 9 -6.99 -9.66 17.42
CA LEU A 9 -6.20 -8.98 16.40
C LEU A 9 -6.69 -9.31 14.99
N TYR A 10 -6.84 -10.60 14.66
CA TYR A 10 -7.32 -11.05 13.35
C TYR A 10 -8.72 -10.50 13.06
N ARG A 11 -9.65 -10.61 14.01
CA ARG A 11 -11.03 -10.12 13.87
C ARG A 11 -11.07 -8.63 13.58
N ARG A 12 -10.26 -7.81 14.27
CA ARG A 12 -10.20 -6.36 14.02
C ARG A 12 -9.57 -6.04 12.66
N ALA A 13 -8.47 -6.69 12.31
CA ALA A 13 -7.78 -6.46 11.05
C ALA A 13 -8.66 -6.85 9.84
N SER A 14 -9.31 -8.02 9.89
CA SER A 14 -10.26 -8.46 8.85
C SER A 14 -11.47 -7.54 8.72
N ALA A 15 -12.04 -7.09 9.84
CA ALA A 15 -13.14 -6.13 9.82
C ALA A 15 -12.75 -4.77 9.21
N GLU A 16 -11.57 -4.24 9.56
CA GLU A 16 -11.07 -2.97 9.01
C GLU A 16 -10.81 -3.08 7.50
N PHE A 17 -10.20 -4.18 7.05
CA PHE A 17 -9.99 -4.44 5.62
C PHE A 17 -11.33 -4.52 4.88
N THR A 18 -12.27 -5.32 5.38
CA THR A 18 -13.62 -5.46 4.81
C THR A 18 -14.30 -4.10 4.71
N ALA A 19 -14.28 -3.29 5.77
CA ALA A 19 -14.87 -1.94 5.76
C ALA A 19 -14.25 -1.00 4.72
N ARG A 20 -12.96 -1.17 4.37
CA ARG A 20 -12.30 -0.44 3.28
C ARG A 20 -12.71 -0.95 1.91
N VAL A 21 -12.90 -2.27 1.74
CA VAL A 21 -13.40 -2.86 0.49
C VAL A 21 -14.77 -2.29 0.10
N HIS A 22 -15.67 -2.13 1.09
CA HIS A 22 -16.98 -1.49 0.87
C HIS A 22 -16.91 -0.03 0.40
N ARG A 23 -15.75 0.63 0.51
CA ARG A 23 -15.53 1.99 0.03
C ARG A 23 -14.89 2.08 -1.35
N VAL A 24 -14.50 0.96 -1.97
CA VAL A 24 -13.75 0.96 -3.24
C VAL A 24 -14.50 1.72 -4.35
N GLY A 25 -15.81 1.48 -4.49
CA GLY A 25 -16.60 2.07 -5.57
C GLY A 25 -16.15 1.55 -6.94
N ASP A 26 -15.77 2.44 -7.84
CA ASP A 26 -15.28 2.14 -9.19
C ASP A 26 -13.74 2.02 -9.29
N ARG A 27 -13.01 2.25 -8.20
CA ARG A 27 -11.54 2.32 -8.15
C ARG A 27 -10.81 0.96 -8.16
N TRP A 28 -11.42 -0.09 -8.71
CA TRP A 28 -10.87 -1.46 -8.69
C TRP A 28 -9.55 -1.62 -9.45
N THR A 29 -9.31 -0.78 -10.46
CA THR A 29 -8.06 -0.77 -11.24
C THR A 29 -7.05 0.27 -10.75
N ALA A 30 -7.33 0.94 -9.62
CA ALA A 30 -6.39 1.89 -9.05
C ALA A 30 -5.11 1.16 -8.58
N PRO A 31 -3.93 1.74 -8.81
CA PRO A 31 -2.68 1.14 -8.35
C PRO A 31 -2.61 1.11 -6.82
N THR A 32 -2.00 0.07 -6.28
CA THR A 32 -1.70 -0.04 -4.85
C THR A 32 -0.21 0.16 -4.59
N PRO A 33 0.22 0.37 -3.32
CA PRO A 33 1.64 0.34 -2.97
C PRO A 33 2.32 -1.01 -3.25
N CYS A 34 1.56 -2.10 -3.43
CA CYS A 34 2.08 -3.39 -3.85
C CYS A 34 2.39 -3.35 -5.35
N ALA A 35 3.67 -3.49 -5.69
CA ALA A 35 4.14 -3.36 -7.06
C ALA A 35 3.42 -4.34 -8.01
N GLY A 36 2.83 -3.79 -9.07
CA GLY A 36 2.10 -4.56 -10.08
C GLY A 36 0.69 -4.99 -9.67
N TRP A 37 0.20 -4.60 -8.49
CA TRP A 37 -1.13 -4.93 -8.01
C TRP A 37 -2.03 -3.69 -8.07
N ASP A 38 -3.19 -3.85 -8.72
CA ASP A 38 -4.31 -2.95 -8.54
C ASP A 38 -5.17 -3.37 -7.32
N VAL A 39 -6.18 -2.55 -6.99
CA VAL A 39 -7.08 -2.82 -5.87
C VAL A 39 -7.77 -4.19 -6.02
N ARG A 40 -8.17 -4.58 -7.23
CA ARG A 40 -8.78 -5.89 -7.47
C ARG A 40 -7.81 -7.04 -7.15
N ALA A 41 -6.56 -6.96 -7.60
CA ALA A 41 -5.54 -7.96 -7.31
C ALA A 41 -5.26 -8.08 -5.81
N LEU A 42 -5.18 -6.94 -5.10
CA LEU A 42 -4.97 -6.89 -3.66
C LEU A 42 -6.15 -7.49 -2.87
N VAL A 43 -7.39 -7.19 -3.26
CA VAL A 43 -8.58 -7.78 -2.62
C VAL A 43 -8.69 -9.28 -2.92
N ARG A 44 -8.36 -9.71 -4.15
CA ARG A 44 -8.32 -11.13 -4.53
C ARG A 44 -7.34 -11.90 -3.66
N HIS A 45 -6.15 -11.33 -3.40
CA HIS A 45 -5.14 -11.93 -2.52
C HIS A 45 -5.69 -12.21 -1.12
N LEU A 46 -6.36 -11.24 -0.48
CA LEU A 46 -6.94 -11.52 0.84
C LEU A 46 -8.13 -12.46 0.83
N VAL A 47 -8.98 -12.42 -0.21
CA VAL A 47 -10.04 -13.42 -0.36
C VAL A 47 -9.43 -14.83 -0.51
N GLU A 48 -8.31 -14.97 -1.22
CA GLU A 48 -7.60 -16.25 -1.29
C GLU A 48 -7.16 -16.71 0.10
N GLU A 49 -6.45 -15.88 0.87
CA GLU A 49 -6.01 -16.18 2.23
C GLU A 49 -7.18 -16.54 3.17
N GLU A 50 -8.30 -15.81 3.09
CA GLU A 50 -9.52 -16.10 3.86
C GLU A 50 -10.14 -17.45 3.49
N ARG A 51 -10.02 -17.90 2.24
CA ARG A 51 -10.52 -19.21 1.79
C ARG A 51 -9.59 -20.36 2.21
N TRP A 52 -8.28 -20.10 2.26
CA TRP A 52 -7.28 -21.03 2.75
C TRP A 52 -7.35 -21.22 4.27
N ALA A 53 -7.72 -20.19 5.03
CA ALA A 53 -7.70 -20.24 6.49
C ALA A 53 -8.56 -21.37 7.10
N PRO A 54 -9.83 -21.60 6.71
CA PRO A 54 -10.64 -22.67 7.27
C PRO A 54 -10.05 -24.08 7.15
N PRO A 55 -9.68 -24.60 5.96
CA PRO A 55 -9.11 -25.94 5.86
C PRO A 55 -7.74 -26.04 6.54
N LEU A 56 -6.89 -25.00 6.47
CA LEU A 56 -5.58 -25.04 7.11
C LEU A 56 -5.68 -25.05 8.65
N LEU A 57 -6.58 -24.25 9.22
CA LEU A 57 -6.88 -24.28 10.66
C LEU A 57 -7.62 -25.56 11.07
N ASP A 58 -8.18 -26.30 10.11
CA ASP A 58 -8.69 -27.66 10.34
C ASP A 58 -7.61 -28.75 10.25
N GLY A 59 -6.37 -28.38 9.94
CA GLY A 59 -5.22 -29.29 9.87
C GLY A 59 -5.00 -29.91 8.48
N ALA A 60 -5.68 -29.43 7.44
CA ALA A 60 -5.38 -29.86 6.08
C ALA A 60 -3.98 -29.38 5.66
N THR A 61 -3.29 -30.20 4.89
CA THR A 61 -2.04 -29.86 4.22
C THR A 61 -2.28 -29.05 2.95
N ILE A 62 -1.28 -28.30 2.50
CA ILE A 62 -1.34 -27.60 1.19
C ILE A 62 -1.68 -28.57 0.04
N ALA A 63 -1.15 -29.80 0.10
CA ALA A 63 -1.42 -30.81 -0.92
C ALA A 63 -2.90 -31.27 -0.93
N GLU A 64 -3.56 -31.32 0.22
CA GLU A 64 -4.97 -31.72 0.33
C GLU A 64 -5.94 -30.60 -0.10
N VAL A 65 -5.56 -29.34 0.13
CA VAL A 65 -6.31 -28.20 -0.40
C VAL A 65 -6.14 -28.07 -1.91
N GLY A 66 -4.90 -28.27 -2.40
CA GLY A 66 -4.58 -28.28 -3.82
C GLY A 66 -4.87 -26.95 -4.50
N ASP A 67 -5.54 -27.00 -5.65
CA ASP A 67 -5.86 -25.85 -6.50
C ASP A 67 -7.30 -25.33 -6.32
N ARG A 68 -7.99 -25.70 -5.23
CA ARG A 68 -9.39 -25.29 -4.95
C ARG A 68 -9.62 -23.78 -5.02
N PHE A 69 -8.61 -22.99 -4.70
CA PHE A 69 -8.69 -21.53 -4.68
C PHE A 69 -7.89 -20.87 -5.80
N ALA A 70 -7.51 -21.62 -6.84
CA ALA A 70 -6.90 -21.06 -8.03
C ALA A 70 -7.93 -20.32 -8.90
N GLY A 71 -7.48 -19.29 -9.61
CA GLY A 71 -8.28 -18.57 -10.61
C GLY A 71 -8.95 -17.29 -10.09
N ASP A 72 -10.11 -16.96 -10.67
CA ASP A 72 -10.86 -15.77 -10.28
C ASP A 72 -11.77 -16.07 -9.09
N LEU A 73 -11.41 -15.53 -7.93
CA LEU A 73 -12.14 -15.67 -6.67
C LEU A 73 -13.14 -14.54 -6.40
N LEU A 74 -13.06 -13.45 -7.17
CA LEU A 74 -13.89 -12.26 -6.95
C LEU A 74 -15.12 -12.24 -7.86
N GLY A 75 -15.01 -12.82 -9.06
CA GLY A 75 -16.09 -12.80 -10.04
C GLY A 75 -16.57 -11.39 -10.37
N ALA A 76 -17.87 -11.25 -10.64
CA ALA A 76 -18.49 -9.98 -11.01
C ALA A 76 -18.73 -9.04 -9.83
N ASP A 77 -18.80 -9.56 -8.60
CA ASP A 77 -19.05 -8.80 -7.38
C ASP A 77 -17.96 -9.08 -6.34
N PRO A 78 -16.84 -8.33 -6.40
CA PRO A 78 -15.75 -8.48 -5.45
C PRO A 78 -16.13 -8.23 -3.99
N VAL A 79 -17.10 -7.35 -3.74
CA VAL A 79 -17.53 -7.01 -2.39
C VAL A 79 -18.28 -8.21 -1.79
N ALA A 80 -19.20 -8.80 -2.55
CA ALA A 80 -19.88 -10.02 -2.13
C ALA A 80 -18.92 -11.19 -1.89
N ALA A 81 -17.82 -11.29 -2.64
CA ALA A 81 -16.81 -12.32 -2.44
C ALA A 81 -16.09 -12.18 -1.07
N VAL A 82 -15.79 -10.95 -0.64
CA VAL A 82 -15.22 -10.64 0.69
C VAL A 82 -16.25 -10.89 1.79
N ASP A 83 -17.48 -10.41 1.62
CA ASP A 83 -18.56 -10.59 2.60
C ASP A 83 -18.89 -12.08 2.82
N ASP A 84 -18.58 -12.93 1.84
CA ASP A 84 -18.74 -14.38 1.92
C ASP A 84 -17.50 -15.06 2.55
N ALA A 85 -16.28 -14.64 2.21
CA ALA A 85 -15.04 -15.26 2.68
C ALA A 85 -14.69 -14.88 4.14
N ALA A 86 -14.70 -13.58 4.46
CA ALA A 86 -14.22 -13.06 5.74
C ALA A 86 -14.92 -13.69 6.96
N PRO A 87 -16.27 -13.81 7.02
CA PRO A 87 -16.94 -14.40 8.18
C PRO A 87 -16.58 -15.88 8.40
N ARG A 88 -16.26 -16.62 7.33
CA ARG A 88 -15.87 -18.03 7.45
C ARG A 88 -14.46 -18.17 7.99
N ALA A 89 -13.54 -17.32 7.54
CA ALA A 89 -12.19 -17.27 8.07
C ALA A 89 -12.18 -16.87 9.56
N VAL A 90 -12.95 -15.83 9.93
CA VAL A 90 -13.18 -15.46 11.34
C VAL A 90 -13.74 -16.63 12.14
N SER A 91 -14.77 -17.32 11.64
CA SER A 91 -15.32 -18.49 12.34
C SER A 91 -14.30 -19.63 12.51
N ALA A 92 -13.40 -19.83 11.55
CA ALA A 92 -12.35 -20.84 11.65
C ALA A 92 -11.32 -20.48 12.72
N VAL A 93 -10.86 -19.22 12.72
CA VAL A 93 -9.98 -18.66 13.76
C VAL A 93 -10.60 -18.77 15.14
N GLU A 94 -11.92 -18.60 15.23
CA GLU A 94 -12.67 -18.68 16.48
C GLU A 94 -12.94 -20.13 16.96
N SER A 95 -12.65 -21.16 16.16
CA SER A 95 -12.89 -22.55 16.56
C SER A 95 -11.93 -23.01 17.67
N GLY A 96 -12.38 -23.90 18.56
CA GLY A 96 -11.68 -24.18 19.83
C GLY A 96 -10.21 -24.61 19.73
N GLU A 97 -9.85 -25.39 18.72
CA GLU A 97 -8.48 -25.92 18.54
C GLU A 97 -7.64 -25.12 17.53
N ALA A 98 -8.20 -24.08 16.90
CA ALA A 98 -7.53 -23.37 15.80
C ALA A 98 -6.14 -22.83 16.15
N LEU A 99 -5.93 -22.35 17.38
CA LEU A 99 -4.66 -21.73 17.77
C LEU A 99 -3.57 -22.76 18.15
N THR A 100 -3.96 -23.97 18.53
CA THR A 100 -3.03 -25.00 19.01
C THR A 100 -2.75 -26.08 17.97
N ARG A 101 -3.67 -26.29 17.03
CA ARG A 101 -3.51 -27.23 15.93
C ARG A 101 -2.32 -26.84 15.06
N THR A 102 -1.59 -27.83 14.56
CA THR A 102 -0.52 -27.62 13.60
C THR A 102 -1.12 -27.21 12.25
N VAL A 103 -0.58 -26.13 11.68
CA VAL A 103 -0.85 -25.67 10.33
C VAL A 103 0.36 -25.99 9.46
N HIS A 104 0.11 -26.63 8.32
CA HIS A 104 1.12 -27.14 7.40
C HIS A 104 1.38 -26.15 6.26
N LEU A 105 2.31 -25.21 6.44
CA LEU A 105 2.64 -24.19 5.45
C LEU A 105 3.75 -24.67 4.49
N SER A 106 3.91 -23.97 3.36
CA SER A 106 4.87 -24.35 2.31
C SER A 106 6.32 -24.27 2.78
N PHE A 107 6.58 -23.45 3.79
CA PHE A 107 7.88 -23.24 4.40
C PHE A 107 8.02 -23.92 5.77
N GLY A 108 7.04 -24.72 6.19
CA GLY A 108 7.10 -25.53 7.40
C GLY A 108 5.83 -25.53 8.24
N ASP A 109 5.85 -26.38 9.26
CA ASP A 109 4.75 -26.51 10.21
C ASP A 109 4.85 -25.45 11.31
N VAL A 110 3.73 -24.80 11.61
CA VAL A 110 3.62 -23.81 12.69
C VAL A 110 2.37 -24.07 13.54
N PRO A 111 2.33 -23.64 14.82
CA PRO A 111 1.09 -23.60 15.57
C PRO A 111 0.09 -22.65 14.90
N GLY A 112 -1.20 -22.96 14.94
CA GLY A 112 -2.21 -22.10 14.32
C GLY A 112 -2.24 -20.67 14.88
N GLN A 113 -1.81 -20.45 16.12
CA GLN A 113 -1.60 -19.10 16.66
C GLN A 113 -0.63 -18.27 15.81
N GLU A 114 0.48 -18.87 15.38
CA GLU A 114 1.48 -18.20 14.54
C GLU A 114 0.89 -17.90 13.16
N TYR A 115 0.15 -18.85 12.57
CA TYR A 115 -0.54 -18.62 11.30
C TYR A 115 -1.61 -17.51 11.39
N VAL A 116 -2.39 -17.46 12.48
CA VAL A 116 -3.38 -16.38 12.70
C VAL A 116 -2.72 -15.02 12.86
N MET A 117 -1.55 -14.94 13.53
CA MET A 117 -0.78 -13.69 13.61
C MET A 117 -0.30 -13.23 12.23
N GLN A 118 0.11 -14.15 11.36
CA GLN A 118 0.49 -13.84 9.97
C GLN A 118 -0.70 -13.29 9.19
N LEU A 119 -1.85 -13.96 9.22
CA LEU A 119 -3.06 -13.51 8.55
C LEU A 119 -3.50 -12.13 9.06
N ALA A 120 -3.42 -11.89 10.36
CA ALA A 120 -3.80 -10.61 10.93
C ALA A 120 -2.85 -9.47 10.52
N ALA A 121 -1.53 -9.74 10.47
CA ALA A 121 -0.55 -8.79 9.97
C ALA A 121 -0.78 -8.47 8.49
N ASP A 122 -1.09 -9.48 7.67
CA ASP A 122 -1.37 -9.33 6.25
C ASP A 122 -2.60 -8.43 6.01
N HIS A 123 -3.71 -8.71 6.73
CA HIS A 123 -4.91 -7.87 6.70
C HIS A 123 -4.62 -6.43 7.14
N LEU A 124 -3.86 -6.25 8.22
CA LEU A 124 -3.57 -4.93 8.77
C LEU A 124 -2.74 -4.07 7.80
N VAL A 125 -1.69 -4.64 7.21
CA VAL A 125 -0.83 -3.95 6.24
C VAL A 125 -1.58 -3.69 4.93
N HIS A 126 -2.37 -4.65 4.45
CA HIS A 126 -3.15 -4.46 3.23
C HIS A 126 -4.37 -3.54 3.41
N ALA A 127 -4.88 -3.38 4.63
CA ALA A 127 -5.84 -2.32 4.93
C ALA A 127 -5.21 -0.94 4.72
N TRP A 128 -3.95 -0.74 5.14
CA TRP A 128 -3.19 0.48 4.82
C TRP A 128 -2.98 0.64 3.31
N ASP A 129 -2.54 -0.40 2.62
CA ASP A 129 -2.32 -0.38 1.16
C ASP A 129 -3.60 0.02 0.42
N LEU A 130 -4.75 -0.51 0.84
CA LEU A 130 -6.06 -0.18 0.27
C LEU A 130 -6.47 1.27 0.56
N GLY A 131 -6.30 1.75 1.80
CA GLY A 131 -6.56 3.16 2.13
C GLY A 131 -5.73 4.11 1.28
N GLN A 132 -4.45 3.78 1.07
CA GLN A 132 -3.54 4.52 0.21
C GLN A 132 -3.98 4.52 -1.25
N ALA A 133 -4.47 3.40 -1.78
CA ALA A 133 -4.97 3.30 -3.15
C ALA A 133 -6.26 4.10 -3.37
N LEU A 134 -7.12 4.17 -2.35
CA LEU A 134 -8.38 4.92 -2.40
C LEU A 134 -8.18 6.43 -2.18
N GLY A 135 -7.05 6.85 -1.62
CA GLY A 135 -6.86 8.24 -1.19
C GLY A 135 -7.66 8.58 0.07
N ASP A 136 -8.05 7.55 0.84
CA ASP A 136 -8.81 7.65 2.07
C ASP A 136 -7.86 7.74 3.29
N ASP A 137 -8.43 7.86 4.49
CA ASP A 137 -7.66 7.74 5.74
C ASP A 137 -6.92 6.39 5.81
N SER A 138 -5.59 6.48 5.99
CA SER A 138 -4.70 5.34 6.13
C SER A 138 -4.27 5.09 7.57
N ALA A 139 -4.88 5.75 8.57
CA ALA A 139 -4.65 5.43 9.97
C ALA A 139 -5.11 3.99 10.26
N LEU A 140 -4.33 3.27 11.05
CA LEU A 140 -4.61 1.91 11.51
C LEU A 140 -4.93 1.92 13.02
N ASP A 141 -5.59 0.85 13.50
CA ASP A 141 -5.79 0.64 14.94
C ASP A 141 -4.43 0.59 15.66
N ALA A 142 -4.21 1.52 16.60
CA ALA A 142 -2.94 1.68 17.30
C ALA A 142 -2.56 0.46 18.15
N ASP A 143 -3.53 -0.25 18.73
CA ASP A 143 -3.29 -1.48 19.50
C ASP A 143 -2.93 -2.65 18.56
N ALA A 144 -3.57 -2.72 17.39
CA ALA A 144 -3.21 -3.70 16.36
C ALA A 144 -1.80 -3.46 15.80
N VAL A 145 -1.46 -2.19 15.51
CA VAL A 145 -0.11 -1.79 15.08
C VAL A 145 0.92 -2.18 16.14
N ALA A 146 0.66 -1.90 17.42
CA ALA A 146 1.56 -2.26 18.51
C ALA A 146 1.83 -3.76 18.56
N THR A 147 0.74 -4.54 18.53
CA THR A 147 0.76 -6.00 18.69
C THR A 147 1.50 -6.65 17.52
N VAL A 148 1.20 -6.25 16.28
CA VAL A 148 1.91 -6.77 15.09
C VAL A 148 3.37 -6.33 15.09
N ARG A 149 3.68 -5.08 15.45
CA ARG A 149 5.06 -4.58 15.47
C ARG A 149 5.92 -5.35 16.48
N GLU A 150 5.40 -5.63 17.67
CA GLU A 150 6.10 -6.41 18.69
C GLU A 150 6.35 -7.85 18.23
N TRP A 151 5.31 -8.55 17.74
CA TRP A 151 5.44 -9.91 17.21
C TRP A 151 6.41 -9.95 16.02
N PHE A 152 6.22 -9.05 15.04
CA PHE A 152 6.98 -9.05 13.79
C PHE A 152 8.45 -8.74 14.02
N ALA A 153 8.81 -7.91 15.01
CA ALA A 153 10.21 -7.61 15.33
C ALA A 153 11.03 -8.87 15.65
N SER A 154 10.39 -9.92 16.18
CA SER A 154 11.07 -11.19 16.49
C SER A 154 11.28 -12.08 15.27
N ILE A 155 10.41 -12.01 14.25
CA ILE A 155 10.40 -12.91 13.09
C ILE A 155 10.79 -12.24 11.76
N GLU A 156 10.86 -10.91 11.72
CA GLU A 156 11.25 -10.08 10.56
C GLU A 156 12.55 -10.58 9.88
N PRO A 157 13.64 -10.93 10.60
CA PRO A 157 14.86 -11.42 9.95
C PRO A 157 14.68 -12.72 9.18
N LEU A 158 13.77 -13.61 9.62
CA LEU A 158 13.46 -14.85 8.92
C LEU A 158 12.69 -14.54 7.63
N TYR A 159 11.64 -13.73 7.74
CA TYR A 159 10.77 -13.36 6.62
C TYR A 159 11.56 -12.67 5.50
N ARG A 160 12.46 -11.76 5.88
CA ARG A 160 13.32 -11.09 4.91
C ARG A 160 14.31 -12.06 4.25
N ARG A 161 14.86 -13.02 5.01
CA ARG A 161 15.81 -14.02 4.48
C ARG A 161 15.16 -14.96 3.47
N VAL A 162 13.92 -15.39 3.72
CA VAL A 162 13.18 -16.27 2.81
C VAL A 162 12.52 -15.52 1.64
N GLY A 163 12.65 -14.19 1.60
CA GLY A 163 12.25 -13.36 0.47
C GLY A 163 10.76 -13.01 0.41
N VAL A 164 10.01 -13.21 1.50
CA VAL A 164 8.56 -12.89 1.54
C VAL A 164 8.29 -11.41 1.81
N ILE A 165 9.29 -10.66 2.32
CA ILE A 165 9.20 -9.20 2.50
C ILE A 165 10.40 -8.50 1.87
N GLY A 166 10.16 -7.31 1.31
CA GLY A 166 11.19 -6.47 0.73
C GLY A 166 12.16 -5.87 1.78
N PRO A 167 13.14 -5.06 1.32
CA PRO A 167 14.00 -4.28 2.21
C PRO A 167 13.17 -3.38 3.13
N ARG A 168 13.65 -3.19 4.36
CA ARG A 168 13.04 -2.24 5.28
C ARG A 168 13.16 -0.82 4.71
N ALA A 169 12.05 -0.10 4.61
CA ALA A 169 12.09 1.29 4.15
C ALA A 169 12.84 2.16 5.15
N ALA A 170 13.62 3.13 4.64
CA ALA A 170 14.22 4.15 5.50
C ALA A 170 13.12 5.06 6.03
N LEU A 171 13.24 5.46 7.30
CA LEU A 171 12.29 6.32 7.98
C LEU A 171 12.97 7.58 8.49
N PRO A 172 12.25 8.72 8.58
CA PRO A 172 12.74 9.89 9.29
C PRO A 172 12.80 9.63 10.81
N ASP A 173 13.63 10.38 11.52
CA ASP A 173 13.80 10.24 12.99
C ASP A 173 12.49 10.44 13.78
N ALA A 174 11.51 11.15 13.21
CA ALA A 174 10.22 11.45 13.83
C ALA A 174 9.11 10.43 13.49
N ALA A 175 9.44 9.31 12.85
CA ALA A 175 8.46 8.30 12.44
C ALA A 175 7.71 7.70 13.64
N GLY A 176 6.41 7.48 13.47
CA GLY A 176 5.56 6.88 14.50
C GLY A 176 5.53 5.34 14.45
N PRO A 177 4.87 4.67 15.42
CA PRO A 177 4.78 3.21 15.46
C PRO A 177 4.19 2.56 14.21
N GLN A 178 3.22 3.21 13.56
CA GLN A 178 2.63 2.75 12.30
C GLN A 178 3.65 2.80 11.15
N ASP A 179 4.39 3.91 11.03
CA ASP A 179 5.43 4.05 10.00
C ASP A 179 6.53 3.00 10.18
N GLU A 180 6.93 2.76 11.43
CA GLU A 180 7.89 1.72 11.77
C GLU A 180 7.42 0.33 11.34
N LEU A 181 6.17 -0.03 11.65
CA LEU A 181 5.57 -1.29 11.24
C LEU A 181 5.55 -1.41 9.71
N LEU A 182 5.01 -0.41 9.03
CA LEU A 182 4.92 -0.39 7.57
C LEU A 182 6.30 -0.55 6.92
N ALA A 183 7.31 0.15 7.45
CA ALA A 183 8.68 0.03 6.96
C ALA A 183 9.24 -1.38 7.11
N MET A 184 8.94 -2.10 8.22
CA MET A 184 9.36 -3.49 8.39
C MET A 184 8.82 -4.38 7.26
N PHE A 185 7.60 -4.11 6.79
CA PHE A 185 6.95 -4.76 5.65
C PHE A 185 7.34 -4.16 4.28
N GLY A 186 8.33 -3.27 4.23
CA GLY A 186 8.83 -2.64 3.01
C GLY A 186 7.94 -1.53 2.44
N ARG A 187 6.92 -1.10 3.17
CA ARG A 187 6.06 0.02 2.77
C ARG A 187 6.72 1.35 3.11
N SER A 188 6.57 2.32 2.23
CA SER A 188 7.00 3.71 2.43
C SER A 188 5.85 4.64 2.07
N PRO A 189 5.34 5.46 3.02
CA PRO A 189 4.32 6.46 2.73
C PRO A 189 4.76 7.46 1.65
N ALA A 190 6.03 7.86 1.67
CA ALA A 190 6.61 8.78 0.69
C ALA A 190 6.63 8.16 -0.72
N LEU A 191 7.04 6.89 -0.85
CA LEU A 191 7.02 6.18 -2.12
C LEU A 191 5.59 6.04 -2.66
N ALA A 192 4.66 5.64 -1.80
CA ALA A 192 3.25 5.53 -2.18
C ALA A 192 2.67 6.87 -2.66
N ALA A 193 3.01 7.98 -2.00
CA ALA A 193 2.58 9.31 -2.43
C ALA A 193 3.12 9.68 -3.82
N VAL A 194 4.41 9.43 -4.09
CA VAL A 194 5.01 9.71 -5.41
C VAL A 194 4.46 8.79 -6.50
N GLN A 195 4.15 7.53 -6.19
CA GLN A 195 3.50 6.62 -7.14
C GLN A 195 2.11 7.13 -7.55
N ARG A 196 1.31 7.61 -6.59
CA ARG A 196 0.01 8.25 -6.90
C ARG A 196 0.17 9.50 -7.75
N PHE A 197 1.10 10.38 -7.37
CA PHE A 197 1.40 11.59 -8.14
C PHE A 197 1.78 11.24 -9.58
N ASN A 198 2.68 10.27 -9.77
CA ASN A 198 3.15 9.85 -11.09
C ASN A 198 2.03 9.24 -11.94
N ALA A 199 1.14 8.43 -11.33
CA ALA A 199 -0.02 7.88 -12.02
C ALA A 199 -0.97 8.99 -12.50
N ALA A 200 -1.30 9.94 -11.62
CA ALA A 200 -2.14 11.09 -11.96
C ALA A 200 -1.49 11.99 -13.03
N PHE A 201 -0.17 12.21 -12.94
CA PHE A 201 0.60 12.98 -13.90
C PHE A 201 0.61 12.33 -15.29
N GLY A 202 0.83 11.01 -15.35
CA GLY A 202 0.76 10.25 -16.60
C GLY A 202 -0.64 10.27 -17.24
N ALA A 203 -1.70 10.27 -16.42
CA ALA A 203 -3.09 10.42 -16.85
C ALA A 203 -3.48 11.87 -17.20
N LYS A 204 -2.61 12.85 -16.90
CA LYS A 204 -2.88 14.30 -17.03
C LYS A 204 -4.08 14.77 -16.22
N ASP A 205 -4.35 14.09 -15.11
CA ASP A 205 -5.45 14.41 -14.21
C ASP A 205 -4.98 15.44 -13.18
N VAL A 206 -5.23 16.72 -13.45
CA VAL A 206 -4.81 17.83 -12.57
C VAL A 206 -5.47 17.72 -11.19
N ASP A 207 -6.71 17.25 -11.11
CA ASP A 207 -7.40 17.14 -9.83
C ASP A 207 -6.75 16.06 -8.96
N ALA A 208 -6.47 14.89 -9.54
CA ALA A 208 -5.76 13.81 -8.84
C ALA A 208 -4.31 14.18 -8.49
N ILE A 209 -3.60 14.92 -9.34
CA ILE A 209 -2.27 15.47 -9.03
C ILE A 209 -2.35 16.34 -7.79
N MET A 210 -3.26 17.31 -7.78
CA MET A 210 -3.38 18.25 -6.66
C MET A 210 -3.85 17.56 -5.37
N ALA A 211 -4.65 16.49 -5.47
CA ALA A 211 -5.04 15.67 -4.32
C ALA A 211 -3.86 14.89 -3.71
N ALA A 212 -2.81 14.60 -4.49
CA ALA A 212 -1.59 13.94 -4.00
C ALA A 212 -0.57 14.93 -3.38
N MET A 213 -0.85 16.23 -3.39
CA MET A 213 0.05 17.29 -2.95
C MET A 213 -0.48 18.01 -1.71
N THR A 214 0.42 18.58 -0.90
CA THR A 214 0.03 19.43 0.22
C THR A 214 -0.29 20.87 -0.24
N PRO A 215 -1.08 21.64 0.54
CA PRO A 215 -1.43 23.02 0.16
C PRO A 215 -0.23 23.96 -0.03
N ASP A 216 0.88 23.69 0.64
CA ASP A 216 2.14 24.42 0.58
C ASP A 216 3.12 23.88 -0.48
N CYS A 217 2.63 23.08 -1.41
CA CYS A 217 3.44 22.50 -2.48
C CYS A 217 4.19 23.54 -3.31
N VAL A 218 5.35 23.14 -3.81
CA VAL A 218 6.18 23.95 -4.70
C VAL A 218 6.48 23.11 -5.93
N PHE A 219 6.35 23.73 -7.08
CA PHE A 219 6.74 23.14 -8.35
C PHE A 219 7.73 24.08 -9.05
N GLU A 220 8.87 23.54 -9.46
CA GLU A 220 9.88 24.26 -10.24
C GLU A 220 9.91 23.65 -11.64
N ASP A 221 9.42 24.39 -12.64
CA ASP A 221 9.50 23.94 -14.03
C ASP A 221 10.88 24.20 -14.62
N THR A 222 11.19 23.51 -15.71
CA THR A 222 12.51 23.54 -16.37
C THR A 222 12.49 24.30 -17.69
N THR A 223 11.49 25.16 -17.89
CA THR A 223 11.32 25.92 -19.14
C THR A 223 12.49 26.88 -19.31
N ALA A 224 13.22 26.77 -20.43
CA ALA A 224 14.33 27.66 -20.72
C ALA A 224 13.90 29.15 -20.68
N PRO A 225 14.77 30.07 -20.21
CA PRO A 225 16.16 29.84 -19.80
C PRO A 225 16.34 29.37 -18.35
N ASP A 226 15.45 29.75 -17.43
CA ASP A 226 15.68 29.63 -15.97
C ASP A 226 14.57 28.89 -15.21
N GLY A 227 13.53 28.41 -15.91
CA GLY A 227 12.34 27.82 -15.29
C GLY A 227 11.47 28.85 -14.57
N THR A 228 10.36 28.40 -13.99
CA THR A 228 9.56 29.19 -13.04
C THR A 228 9.26 28.38 -11.79
N ARG A 229 9.38 29.04 -10.64
CA ARG A 229 9.02 28.50 -9.33
C ARG A 229 7.60 28.88 -8.96
N HIS A 230 6.71 27.91 -8.93
CA HIS A 230 5.29 28.02 -8.56
C HIS A 230 5.11 27.60 -7.11
N VAL A 231 4.51 28.45 -6.28
CA VAL A 231 4.38 28.22 -4.83
C VAL A 231 2.92 28.23 -4.41
N GLY A 232 2.51 27.18 -3.70
CA GLY A 232 1.16 26.97 -3.18
C GLY A 232 0.23 26.34 -4.22
N ALA A 233 -0.80 25.66 -3.71
CA ALA A 233 -1.68 24.82 -4.53
C ALA A 233 -2.30 25.53 -5.75
N ALA A 234 -2.70 26.79 -5.63
CA ALA A 234 -3.31 27.54 -6.74
C ALA A 234 -2.31 27.80 -7.89
N ALA A 235 -1.08 28.21 -7.57
CA ALA A 235 -0.06 28.48 -8.58
C ALA A 235 0.39 27.19 -9.27
N VAL A 236 0.63 26.13 -8.48
CA VAL A 236 1.01 24.81 -8.99
C VAL A 236 -0.08 24.23 -9.90
N ARG A 237 -1.35 24.29 -9.49
CA ARG A 237 -2.48 23.88 -10.34
C ARG A 237 -2.52 24.63 -11.68
N SER A 238 -2.30 25.95 -11.65
CA SER A 238 -2.27 26.77 -12.86
C SER A 238 -1.14 26.34 -13.79
N ALA A 239 0.04 26.03 -13.25
CA ALA A 239 1.19 25.56 -14.02
C ALA A 239 0.90 24.21 -14.71
N TRP A 240 0.36 23.24 -13.97
CA TRP A 240 0.00 21.93 -14.54
C TRP A 240 -1.11 22.01 -15.60
N THR A 241 -2.13 22.81 -15.34
CA THR A 241 -3.21 23.05 -16.32
C THR A 241 -2.64 23.63 -17.63
N SER A 242 -1.74 24.61 -17.51
CA SER A 242 -1.06 25.22 -18.65
C SER A 242 -0.21 24.19 -19.41
N LEU A 243 0.60 23.40 -18.70
CA LEU A 243 1.45 22.35 -19.27
C LEU A 243 0.63 21.36 -20.11
N PHE A 244 -0.43 20.78 -19.55
CA PHE A 244 -1.21 19.76 -20.24
C PHE A 244 -2.08 20.32 -21.37
N THR A 245 -2.53 21.57 -21.24
CA THR A 245 -3.23 22.28 -22.34
C THR A 245 -2.27 22.58 -23.50
N GLY A 246 -1.03 22.96 -23.20
CA GLY A 246 0.00 23.25 -24.19
C GLY A 246 0.60 22.01 -24.86
N ALA A 247 0.50 20.84 -24.23
CA ALA A 247 1.08 19.59 -24.71
C ALA A 247 0.09 18.39 -24.59
N PRO A 248 -1.03 18.40 -25.33
CA PRO A 248 -2.07 17.37 -25.24
C PRO A 248 -1.59 15.99 -25.70
N ASP A 249 -0.59 15.93 -26.60
CA ASP A 249 -0.04 14.68 -27.13
C ASP A 249 1.19 14.16 -26.35
N ALA A 250 1.69 14.95 -25.38
CA ALA A 250 2.84 14.54 -24.58
C ALA A 250 2.54 13.27 -23.77
N ARG A 251 3.46 12.32 -23.74
CA ARG A 251 3.42 11.15 -22.87
C ARG A 251 4.56 11.21 -21.89
N PHE A 252 4.23 11.06 -20.61
CA PHE A 252 5.18 11.09 -19.51
C PHE A 252 5.36 9.66 -19.01
N THR A 253 6.60 9.17 -19.02
CA THR A 253 6.95 7.83 -18.56
C THR A 253 7.96 7.92 -17.43
N VAL A 254 7.67 7.25 -16.32
CA VAL A 254 8.62 7.12 -15.22
C VAL A 254 9.61 6.01 -15.57
N GLU A 255 10.89 6.32 -15.51
CA GLU A 255 11.99 5.38 -15.84
C GLU A 255 12.71 4.90 -14.58
N GLU A 256 12.81 5.76 -13.56
CA GLU A 256 13.52 5.46 -12.32
C GLU A 256 12.81 6.08 -11.12
N ILE A 257 12.75 5.35 -10.00
CA ILE A 257 12.31 5.87 -8.70
C ILE A 257 13.31 5.44 -7.62
N VAL A 258 13.82 6.39 -6.87
CA VAL A 258 14.77 6.18 -5.76
C VAL A 258 14.21 6.76 -4.47
N PRO A 259 13.70 5.92 -3.54
CA PRO A 259 13.27 6.37 -2.22
C PRO A 259 14.46 6.58 -1.27
N ALA A 260 14.41 7.65 -0.47
CA ALA A 260 15.40 8.04 0.52
C ALA A 260 14.71 8.70 1.73
N GLY A 261 14.24 7.87 2.68
CA GLY A 261 13.52 8.35 3.86
C GLY A 261 12.17 8.97 3.49
N ASP A 262 11.97 10.23 3.87
CA ASP A 262 10.79 11.04 3.56
C ASP A 262 10.85 11.68 2.14
N ARG A 263 11.88 11.36 1.36
CA ARG A 263 12.09 11.88 0.01
C ARG A 263 12.11 10.76 -1.00
N VAL A 264 11.64 11.05 -2.20
CA VAL A 264 11.67 10.13 -3.34
C VAL A 264 12.09 10.94 -4.55
N VAL A 265 13.13 10.49 -5.24
CA VAL A 265 13.51 11.04 -6.54
C VAL A 265 12.85 10.18 -7.60
N SER A 266 12.16 10.79 -8.56
CA SER A 266 11.51 10.09 -9.67
C SER A 266 11.99 10.71 -10.97
N GLY A 267 12.73 9.94 -11.78
CA GLY A 267 13.20 10.33 -13.10
C GLY A 267 12.33 9.75 -14.21
N GLY A 268 12.27 10.43 -15.35
CA GLY A 268 11.45 9.97 -16.47
C GLY A 268 11.68 10.73 -17.77
N ALA A 269 11.07 10.22 -18.83
CA ALA A 269 11.12 10.77 -20.17
C ALA A 269 9.77 11.36 -20.60
N THR A 270 9.84 12.37 -21.46
CA THR A 270 8.66 12.94 -22.14
C THR A 270 8.79 12.67 -23.63
N SER A 271 7.74 12.12 -24.24
CA SER A 271 7.67 11.88 -25.69
C SER A 271 6.43 12.54 -26.29
N GLY A 272 6.41 12.78 -27.61
CA GLY A 272 5.23 13.37 -28.28
C GLY A 272 5.00 14.86 -28.04
N ALA A 273 5.87 15.53 -27.26
CA ALA A 273 5.88 16.99 -27.13
C ALA A 273 6.71 17.60 -28.27
N THR A 274 6.18 18.63 -28.94
CA THR A 274 6.98 19.49 -29.81
C THR A 274 7.85 20.41 -28.94
N GLY A 275 8.95 19.88 -28.40
CA GLY A 275 9.94 20.64 -27.62
C GLY A 275 10.39 19.94 -26.33
N THR A 276 11.71 19.72 -26.25
CA THR A 276 12.56 19.41 -25.08
C THR A 276 12.13 18.33 -24.07
N SER A 277 12.93 17.27 -24.03
CA SER A 277 13.05 16.29 -22.94
C SER A 277 13.52 16.98 -21.65
N GLY A 278 12.64 17.08 -20.65
CA GLY A 278 13.00 17.48 -19.28
C GLY A 278 12.97 16.26 -18.35
N ALA A 279 14.06 16.05 -17.60
CA ALA A 279 14.05 15.19 -16.43
C ALA A 279 13.26 15.91 -15.33
N TRP A 280 12.26 15.25 -14.77
CA TRP A 280 11.50 15.79 -13.63
C TRP A 280 12.17 15.34 -12.33
N THR A 281 12.18 16.21 -11.32
CA THR A 281 12.62 15.88 -9.96
C THR A 281 11.48 16.23 -9.02
N CYS A 282 10.79 15.23 -8.48
CA CYS A 282 9.76 15.47 -7.46
C CYS A 282 10.44 15.68 -6.09
N SER A 283 10.45 16.91 -5.58
CA SER A 283 10.99 17.26 -4.27
C SER A 283 9.88 17.35 -3.22
N ARG A 284 9.90 16.40 -2.26
CA ARG A 284 9.06 16.27 -1.03
C ARG A 284 7.53 16.20 -1.24
N CYS A 285 6.98 14.98 -1.13
CA CYS A 285 5.61 14.78 -0.64
C CYS A 285 5.68 14.52 0.88
N GLY A 286 5.82 15.58 1.69
CA GLY A 286 5.90 15.47 3.15
C GLY A 286 4.55 15.78 3.80
N THR A 287 4.14 14.97 4.78
CA THR A 287 2.89 15.11 5.55
C THR A 287 2.99 16.06 6.74
N ASP A 288 4.09 16.78 6.92
CA ASP A 288 4.27 17.69 8.06
C ASP A 288 4.92 19.04 7.65
N GLY A 289 4.30 20.12 8.12
CA GLY A 289 4.52 21.53 7.75
C GLY A 289 5.81 22.15 8.27
N SER A 290 6.87 21.37 8.48
CA SER A 290 8.16 21.89 8.93
C SER A 290 9.13 22.11 7.76
N ARG A 291 9.25 23.39 7.40
CA ARG A 291 10.20 23.96 6.43
C ARG A 291 11.59 23.31 6.53
N ARG A 292 12.16 22.93 5.37
CA ARG A 292 13.59 23.05 5.07
C ARG A 292 13.84 22.78 3.57
N SER A 293 14.00 23.89 2.85
CA SER A 293 14.58 24.02 1.52
C SER A 293 15.90 23.25 1.39
N CYS A 294 16.10 22.52 0.29
CA CYS A 294 17.44 22.11 -0.11
C CYS A 294 17.97 23.14 -1.13
N PRO A 295 19.20 23.66 -0.95
CA PRO A 295 19.88 24.47 -1.94
C PRO A 295 20.41 23.59 -3.07
N THR A 296 20.62 24.24 -4.22
CA THR A 296 21.33 23.84 -5.44
C THR A 296 22.34 22.70 -5.31
#